data_AF-A0A843TK59-F1
#
_entry.id   AF-A0A843TK59-F1
#
_cell.length_a   1.000
_cell.length_b   1.000
_cell.length_c   1.000
_cell.angle_alpha   90.00
_cell.angle_beta   90.00
_cell.angle_gamma   90.00
#
_symmetry.space_group_name_H-M   'P 1'
#
loop_
_entity.id
_entity.type
_entity.pdbx_description
1 polymer ?
#
loop_
_entity_poly.entity_id
_entity_poly.type
_entity_poly.pdbx_seq_one_letter_code
_entity_poly.pdbx_strand_id
1 'polypeptide(L)'
;LGVMASSGSSVQKTEEEWRAILSPEQFRILRQKGTEFRGTGEYNKLFSEGVYNCAGCGTPLYRSTTKFDSGCGWPAFFEGLPGAITSSVGLFRLSFFF
;
A
#
# COMPACT_ATOMS: atom_id res chain seq x y z
N LEU A 1 -10.86 18.66 -15.13
CA LEU A 1 -10.85 17.31 -15.74
C LEU A 1 -10.97 16.29 -14.62
N GLY A 2 -12.08 15.55 -14.56
CA GLY A 2 -12.41 14.64 -13.47
C GLY A 2 -11.58 13.36 -13.50
N VAL A 3 -11.03 12.98 -12.36
CA VAL A 3 -10.44 11.66 -12.16
C VAL A 3 -11.57 10.65 -11.99
N MET A 4 -11.75 9.76 -12.98
CA MET A 4 -12.65 8.63 -12.87
C MET A 4 -12.07 7.64 -11.87
N ALA A 5 -12.67 7.55 -10.67
CA ALA A 5 -12.39 6.50 -9.72
C ALA A 5 -12.84 5.16 -10.33
N SER A 6 -11.87 4.31 -10.71
CA SER A 6 -12.15 2.99 -11.24
C SER A 6 -12.79 2.12 -10.16
N SER A 7 -13.97 1.58 -10.47
CA SER A 7 -14.75 0.72 -9.60
C SER A 7 -13.90 -0.47 -9.16
N GLY A 8 -13.75 -0.66 -7.85
CA GLY A 8 -12.89 -1.68 -7.25
C GLY A 8 -13.32 -3.10 -7.61
N SER A 9 -12.81 -3.61 -8.72
CA SER A 9 -12.84 -5.03 -9.04
C SER A 9 -11.98 -5.76 -8.01
N SER A 10 -12.61 -6.65 -7.23
CA SER A 10 -11.85 -7.57 -6.40
C SER A 10 -10.91 -8.37 -7.29
N VAL A 11 -9.59 -8.23 -7.08
CA VAL A 11 -8.61 -9.00 -7.87
C VAL A 11 -8.69 -10.45 -7.42
N GLN A 12 -9.34 -11.27 -8.23
CA GLN A 12 -9.45 -12.71 -8.01
C GLN A 12 -8.21 -13.38 -8.61
N LYS A 13 -7.36 -13.92 -7.73
CA LYS A 13 -6.17 -14.72 -8.06
C LYS A 13 -6.00 -15.82 -7.03
N THR A 14 -5.49 -16.96 -7.43
CA THR A 14 -5.12 -18.05 -6.52
C THR A 14 -3.87 -17.67 -5.72
N GLU A 15 -3.60 -18.42 -4.64
CA GLU A 15 -2.40 -18.20 -3.84
C GLU A 15 -1.12 -18.46 -4.64
N GLU A 16 -1.15 -19.42 -5.57
CA GLU A 16 -0.03 -19.75 -6.47
C GLU A 16 0.23 -18.61 -7.44
N GLU A 17 -0.83 -18.01 -8.02
CA GLU A 17 -0.70 -16.83 -8.88
C GLU A 17 -0.09 -15.65 -8.12
N TRP A 18 -0.51 -15.42 -6.87
CA TRP A 18 0.08 -14.38 -6.02
C TRP A 18 1.55 -14.65 -5.71
N ARG A 19 1.92 -15.90 -5.39
CA ARG A 19 3.33 -16.30 -5.16
C ARG A 19 4.20 -16.15 -6.40
N ALA A 20 3.61 -16.25 -7.58
CA ALA A 20 4.32 -16.08 -8.84
C ALA A 20 4.62 -14.61 -9.17
N ILE A 21 3.79 -13.66 -8.73
CA ILE A 21 3.94 -12.23 -9.07
C ILE A 21 4.49 -11.37 -7.93
N LEU A 22 4.33 -11.80 -6.68
CA LEU A 22 4.83 -11.07 -5.51
C LEU A 22 6.17 -11.66 -5.06
N SER A 23 7.06 -10.80 -4.57
CA SER A 23 8.21 -11.27 -3.81
C SER A 23 7.77 -12.01 -2.54
N PRO A 24 8.60 -12.89 -1.95
CA PRO A 24 8.26 -13.56 -0.70
C PRO A 24 7.85 -12.61 0.42
N GLU A 25 8.49 -11.44 0.51
CA GLU A 25 8.19 -10.42 1.51
C GLU A 25 6.86 -9.69 1.22
N GLN A 26 6.62 -9.33 -0.04
CA GLN A 26 5.34 -8.73 -0.46
C GLN A 26 4.17 -9.70 -0.22
N PHE A 27 4.35 -10.98 -0.54
CA PHE A 27 3.35 -12.01 -0.28
C PHE A 27 3.06 -12.16 1.22
N ARG A 28 4.11 -12.24 2.05
CA ARG A 28 3.98 -12.32 3.52
C ARG A 28 3.19 -11.14 4.07
N ILE A 29 3.47 -9.92 3.59
CA ILE A 29 2.81 -8.71 4.08
C ILE A 29 1.36 -8.62 3.56
N LEU A 30 1.17 -8.67 2.24
CA LEU A 30 -0.14 -8.42 1.60
C LEU A 30 -1.14 -9.56 1.79
N ARG A 31 -0.68 -10.82 1.84
CA ARG A 31 -1.55 -12.00 1.91
C ARG A 31 -1.57 -12.64 3.29
N GLN A 32 -0.44 -12.66 3.98
CA GLN A 32 -0.33 -13.30 5.31
C GLN A 32 -0.42 -12.32 6.49
N LYS A 33 -0.82 -11.07 6.24
CA LYS A 33 -0.91 -9.99 7.26
C LYS A 33 0.40 -9.76 8.01
N GLY A 34 1.53 -10.02 7.35
CA GLY A 34 2.86 -9.74 7.86
C GLY A 34 3.12 -8.24 8.01
N THR A 35 4.18 -7.92 8.75
CA THR A 35 4.74 -6.57 8.81
C THR A 35 6.24 -6.68 8.52
N GLU A 36 6.77 -5.80 7.67
CA GLU A 36 8.22 -5.66 7.49
C GLU A 36 8.89 -5.19 8.78
N PHE A 37 10.21 -5.33 8.85
CA PHE A 37 10.95 -4.84 10.02
C PHE A 37 10.93 -3.30 10.06
N ARG A 38 11.04 -2.74 11.27
CA ARG A 38 11.03 -1.29 11.45
C ARG A 38 12.20 -0.67 10.70
N GLY A 39 11.92 0.31 9.84
CA GLY A 39 12.93 1.11 9.17
C GLY A 39 13.58 0.46 7.95
N THR A 40 13.19 -0.76 7.57
CA THR A 40 13.81 -1.48 6.44
C THR A 40 13.11 -1.23 5.11
N GLY A 41 11.88 -0.72 5.12
CA GLY A 41 11.10 -0.49 3.91
C GLY A 41 11.68 0.58 3.00
N GLU A 42 11.79 0.25 1.72
CA GLU A 42 12.29 1.13 0.66
C GLU A 42 11.58 2.50 0.67
N TYR A 43 10.26 2.49 0.86
CA TYR A 43 9.44 3.69 0.83
C TYR A 43 9.39 4.48 2.15
N ASN A 44 10.00 3.97 3.23
CA ASN A 44 9.93 4.63 4.54
C ASN A 44 10.53 6.05 4.48
N LYS A 45 11.75 6.16 3.97
CA LYS A 45 12.49 7.43 3.85
C LYS A 45 12.57 7.97 2.42
N LEU A 46 11.83 7.39 1.48
CA LEU A 46 11.69 7.93 0.13
C LEU A 46 10.65 9.06 0.12
N PHE A 47 10.99 10.21 -0.44
CA PHE A 47 10.10 11.38 -0.59
C PHE A 47 10.08 11.92 -2.03
N SER A 48 10.33 11.05 -3.01
CA SER A 48 10.22 11.42 -4.42
C SER A 48 8.77 11.73 -4.79
N GLU A 49 8.59 12.68 -5.70
CA GLU A 49 7.27 13.02 -6.23
C GLU A 49 6.65 11.84 -6.98
N GLY A 50 5.36 11.58 -6.76
CA GLY A 50 4.66 10.47 -7.39
C GLY A 50 3.38 10.02 -6.70
N VAL A 51 2.94 8.83 -7.09
CA VAL A 51 1.75 8.17 -6.56
C VAL A 51 2.15 6.79 -6.08
N TYR A 52 1.71 6.47 -4.87
CA TYR A 52 1.94 5.18 -4.23
C TYR A 52 0.76 4.26 -4.55
N ASN A 53 1.02 3.17 -5.24
CA ASN A 53 0.01 2.24 -5.73
C ASN A 53 -0.03 0.98 -4.86
N CYS A 54 -1.14 0.26 -4.87
CA CYS A 54 -1.22 -1.05 -4.26
C CYS A 54 -0.31 -2.04 -5.02
N ALA A 55 0.70 -2.61 -4.36
CA ALA A 55 1.56 -3.62 -4.96
C ALA A 55 0.82 -4.87 -5.46
N GLY A 56 -0.39 -5.15 -4.94
CA GLY A 56 -1.22 -6.29 -5.38
C GLY A 56 -2.06 -6.01 -6.63
N CYS A 57 -2.79 -4.89 -6.66
CA CYS A 57 -3.78 -4.61 -7.73
C CYS A 57 -3.46 -3.39 -8.59
N GLY A 58 -2.41 -2.62 -8.26
CA GLY A 58 -2.03 -1.40 -8.97
C GLY A 58 -2.91 -0.18 -8.69
N THR A 59 -3.95 -0.30 -7.85
CA THR A 59 -4.83 0.83 -7.52
C THR A 59 -4.02 1.95 -6.85
N PRO A 60 -4.13 3.21 -7.31
CA PRO A 60 -3.55 4.37 -6.64
C PRO A 60 -4.09 4.55 -5.22
N LEU A 61 -3.21 4.64 -4.22
CA LEU A 61 -3.60 4.75 -2.80
C LEU A 61 -3.25 6.12 -2.20
N TYR A 62 -2.04 6.63 -2.40
CA TYR A 62 -1.57 7.89 -1.79
C TYR A 62 -0.77 8.74 -2.78
N ARG A 63 -0.67 10.04 -2.50
CA ARG A 63 0.22 10.97 -3.23
C ARG A 63 1.46 11.27 -2.39
N SER A 64 2.61 11.49 -3.04
CA SER A 64 3.83 12.00 -2.39
C SER A 64 3.57 13.23 -1.52
N THR A 65 2.70 14.13 -1.98
CA THR A 65 2.33 15.36 -1.29
C THR A 65 1.65 15.13 0.06
N THR A 66 1.09 13.95 0.31
CA THR A 66 0.46 13.60 1.59
C THR A 66 1.37 12.81 2.51
N LYS A 67 2.60 12.49 2.06
CA LYS A 67 3.61 11.77 2.82
C LYS A 67 4.32 12.69 3.81
N PHE A 68 4.64 12.17 5.00
CA PHE A 68 5.43 12.88 6.00
C PHE A 68 6.34 11.93 6.78
N ASP A 69 7.35 12.49 7.45
CA ASP A 69 8.21 11.71 8.35
C ASP A 69 7.59 11.65 9.75
N SER A 70 7.01 10.51 10.09
CA SER A 70 6.42 10.27 11.41
C SER A 70 7.44 9.75 12.46
N GLY A 71 8.64 9.32 12.02
CA GLY A 71 9.58 8.59 12.87
C GLY A 71 9.12 7.20 13.33
N CYS A 72 7.96 6.70 12.87
CA CYS A 72 7.44 5.41 13.31
C CYS A 72 8.24 4.22 12.73
N GLY A 73 8.91 4.43 11.61
CA GLY A 73 9.73 3.43 10.91
C GLY A 73 9.04 2.75 9.73
N TRP A 74 7.87 3.25 9.31
CA TRP A 74 7.14 2.87 8.12
C TRP A 74 6.65 4.12 7.37
N PRO A 75 6.32 4.02 6.07
CA PRO A 75 5.72 5.11 5.32
C PRO A 75 4.45 5.64 6.02
N ALA A 76 4.35 6.96 6.15
CA ALA A 76 3.20 7.61 6.78
C ALA A 76 2.60 8.67 5.85
N PHE A 77 1.28 8.66 5.73
CA PHE A 77 0.49 9.58 4.91
C PHE A 77 -0.67 10.11 5.73
N PHE A 78 -0.97 11.40 5.63
CA PHE A 78 -2.09 12.01 6.36
C PHE A 78 -3.42 11.91 5.61
N GLU A 79 -3.37 11.65 4.29
CA GLU A 79 -4.56 11.55 3.44
C GLU A 79 -4.30 10.54 2.31
N GLY A 80 -5.28 9.65 2.08
CA GLY A 80 -5.33 8.74 0.95
C GLY A 80 -6.26 9.23 -0.15
N LEU A 81 -6.14 8.65 -1.34
CA LEU A 81 -6.96 9.04 -2.48
C LEU A 81 -8.45 8.68 -2.23
N PRO A 82 -9.39 9.58 -2.59
CA PRO A 82 -10.82 9.35 -2.36
C PRO A 82 -11.31 8.03 -2.97
N GLY A 83 -11.95 7.20 -2.15
CA GLY A 83 -12.51 5.91 -2.57
C GLY A 83 -11.49 4.79 -2.79
N ALA A 84 -10.19 5.03 -2.61
CA ALA A 84 -9.15 4.01 -2.80
C ALA A 84 -8.99 3.07 -1.61
N ILE A 85 -9.34 3.52 -0.40
CA ILE A 85 -9.10 2.78 0.85
C ILE A 85 -10.44 2.50 1.51
N THR A 86 -10.72 1.21 1.73
CA THR A 86 -11.85 0.79 2.57
C THR A 86 -11.36 0.62 4.00
N SER A 87 -11.84 1.48 4.90
CA SER A 87 -11.51 1.42 6.31
C SER A 87 -12.40 0.39 7.02
N SER A 88 -11.86 -0.76 7.38
CA SER A 88 -12.47 -1.64 8.38
C SER A 88 -12.01 -1.20 9.77
N VAL A 89 -12.95 -0.91 10.68
CA VAL A 89 -12.66 -0.58 12.08
C VAL A 89 -11.97 -1.77 12.78
N GLY A 90 -10.64 -1.74 12.83
CA GLY A 90 -9.83 -2.80 13.42
C GLY A 90 -8.38 -2.74 12.92
N LEU A 91 -7.53 -2.07 13.71
CA LEU A 91 -6.08 -2.08 13.60
C LEU A 91 -5.51 -1.57 12.27
N PHE A 92 -5.41 -0.24 12.13
CA PHE A 92 -4.51 0.40 11.16
C PHE A 92 -3.05 0.16 11.55
N ARG A 93 -2.58 -1.07 11.37
CA ARG A 93 -1.15 -1.32 11.18
C ARG A 93 -0.94 -1.24 9.68
N LEU A 94 -0.71 -0.02 9.17
CA LEU A 94 -0.38 0.23 7.77
C LEU A 94 0.99 -0.40 7.46
N SER A 95 1.02 -1.72 7.32
CA SER A 95 2.12 -2.45 6.70
C SER A 95 1.88 -2.41 5.18
N PHE A 96 1.94 -1.22 4.59
CA PHE A 96 1.75 -1.04 3.15
C PHE A 96 3.12 -1.06 2.48
N PHE A 97 3.47 -2.21 1.90
CA PHE A 97 4.39 -2.24 0.78
C PHE A 97 3.63 -1.69 -0.43
N PHE A 98 4.06 -0.51 -0.89
CA PHE A 98 3.67 0.06 -2.18
C PHE A 98 4.42 -0.63 -3.31
#